data_AF-B3LYE3-F1
#
_entry.id   AF-B3LYE3-F1
#
_cell.length_a   1.000
_cell.length_b   1.000
_cell.length_c   1.000
_cell.angle_alpha   90.00
_cell.angle_beta   90.00
_cell.angle_gamma   90.00
#
_symmetry.space_group_name_H-M   'P 1'
#
loop_
_entity.id
_entity.type
_entity.pdbx_description
1 polymer ?
#
loop_
_entity_poly.entity_id
_entity_poly.type
_entity_poly.pdbx_seq_one_letter_code
_entity_poly.pdbx_strand_id
1 'polypeptide(L)'
;MPPCQLRHTGMGYKPRKSKDRDGVAPHPVHPRSSRFHGFLGMPFVQQHMMVDERWTPISLTEQFKSMTDLLSRRLIFKNHESKANRQSNQRQKKSLTIQCRDGRVKLQNVLVGDNAQKIRNYLINHRDMQRLYQKMPIHLVVDNINQRTFVMRKEKDRLEYRLCQLKKHYKEQLLEEAMLQNRIKYEHEILLDEEVKSRMFLKKIENSNVRLKAIKTINNTYKKMIQELSDEFRDMEKIFRINLQTQMLTLSAYRRSRGPSVMNFNKPREAPPLNDIRRYVRETRSMMILKLELKAVEKIIKEVKFVTLCSQAKEIYPRMKSQVENNEKLHRKIVSAMLEHEMLNTKEKCANVLKGVLINNLSDEEIKRMDTINDLKNTLRVGREFKEDTLKYLQNRATAFFMMRVSIWNLLEILRHVDRQPTKRRTTYPNSYLRLPLLKFEMYNMRAVSPEIFDEDIENILSSVKRKIYKLMKQYPQDVSPTTAEANAERYHVDYLASLDEQEEIDDDAGAQGAPEDDLLQESKAMATVPSRKQIKAQSAKLMEEIAKQIE
;
A
#
# COMPACT_ATOMS: atom_id res chain seq x y z
N MET A 1 33.28 20.89 -86.96
CA MET A 1 32.65 20.60 -88.26
C MET A 1 31.49 19.63 -88.05
N PRO A 2 30.32 19.83 -88.69
CA PRO A 2 29.04 19.22 -88.34
C PRO A 2 28.75 17.92 -89.13
N PRO A 3 27.67 17.18 -88.77
CA PRO A 3 26.63 16.96 -89.77
C PRO A 3 25.23 17.21 -89.19
N CYS A 4 24.48 18.14 -89.77
CA CYS A 4 23.54 17.95 -90.88
C CYS A 4 22.11 17.71 -90.39
N GLN A 5 21.35 18.79 -90.42
CA GLN A 5 19.90 18.82 -90.28
C GLN A 5 19.26 18.03 -91.44
N LEU A 6 18.51 16.99 -91.12
CA LEU A 6 17.47 16.47 -92.02
C LEU A 6 16.12 16.95 -91.51
N ARG A 7 15.65 18.04 -92.12
CA ARG A 7 14.24 18.42 -92.15
C ARG A 7 13.49 17.31 -92.86
N HIS A 8 12.78 16.46 -92.12
CA HIS A 8 11.64 15.75 -92.68
C HIS A 8 10.38 16.59 -92.49
N THR A 9 10.13 17.39 -93.52
CA THR A 9 8.81 17.64 -94.13
C THR A 9 7.63 17.07 -93.34
N GLY A 10 6.97 17.95 -92.57
CA GLY A 10 5.60 17.74 -92.12
C GLY A 10 4.66 17.79 -93.34
N MET A 11 4.56 16.66 -94.05
CA MET A 11 3.44 16.39 -94.95
C MET A 11 2.19 16.40 -94.09
N GLY A 12 1.41 17.47 -94.22
CA GLY A 12 0.11 17.62 -93.58
C GLY A 12 -0.82 16.52 -94.07
N TYR A 13 -0.83 15.40 -93.36
CA TYR A 13 -1.87 14.40 -93.48
C TYR A 13 -3.14 14.98 -92.83
N LYS A 14 -3.89 15.77 -93.60
CA LYS A 14 -5.31 15.98 -93.32
C LYS A 14 -5.98 14.65 -93.62
N PRO A 15 -6.53 13.92 -92.63
CA PRO A 15 -7.39 12.80 -92.98
C PRO A 15 -8.53 13.36 -93.83
N ARG A 16 -8.66 12.84 -95.05
CA ARG A 16 -9.86 12.98 -95.87
C ARG A 16 -11.02 12.61 -94.94
N LYS A 17 -11.88 13.58 -94.62
CA LYS A 17 -13.17 13.27 -94.00
C LYS A 17 -13.87 12.31 -94.96
N SER A 18 -14.02 11.05 -94.55
CA SER A 18 -14.97 10.15 -95.20
C SER A 18 -16.32 10.87 -95.16
N LYS A 19 -16.98 10.93 -96.32
CA LYS A 19 -18.39 11.29 -96.41
C LYS A 19 -19.20 10.07 -95.95
N ASP A 20 -19.05 9.69 -94.68
CA ASP A 20 -20.11 8.93 -94.03
C ASP A 20 -21.12 9.96 -93.56
N ARG A 21 -22.02 10.28 -94.50
CA ARG A 21 -23.24 11.01 -94.20
C ARG A 21 -24.04 10.12 -93.27
N ASP A 22 -24.13 10.50 -92.01
CA ASP A 22 -25.19 10.02 -91.13
C ASP A 22 -26.53 10.27 -91.84
N GLY A 23 -27.13 9.21 -92.39
CA GLY A 23 -28.42 9.25 -93.10
C GLY A 23 -29.61 9.61 -92.20
N VAL A 24 -29.36 9.99 -90.96
CA VAL A 24 -30.34 10.28 -89.91
C VAL A 24 -30.25 11.73 -89.41
N ALA A 25 -29.21 12.49 -89.82
CA ALA A 25 -29.10 13.90 -89.42
C ALA A 25 -29.89 14.79 -90.41
N PRO A 26 -31.02 15.41 -89.99
CA PRO A 26 -31.77 16.31 -90.86
C PRO A 26 -30.88 17.47 -91.30
N HIS A 27 -30.90 17.79 -92.59
CA HIS A 27 -30.15 18.94 -93.12
C HIS A 27 -30.55 20.23 -92.39
N PRO A 28 -29.59 21.12 -92.08
CA PRO A 28 -29.88 22.37 -91.39
C PRO A 28 -30.84 23.19 -92.25
N VAL A 29 -32.09 23.30 -91.79
CA VAL A 29 -33.10 24.13 -92.41
C VAL A 29 -32.73 25.58 -92.14
N HIS A 30 -32.28 26.29 -93.17
CA HIS A 30 -32.06 27.73 -93.07
C HIS A 30 -33.41 28.43 -92.78
N PRO A 31 -33.45 29.39 -91.84
CA PRO A 31 -34.67 30.13 -91.55
C PRO A 31 -35.12 30.87 -92.81
N ARG A 32 -36.25 30.46 -93.39
CA ARG A 32 -36.90 31.21 -94.48
C ARG A 32 -37.65 32.39 -93.89
N SER A 33 -37.76 33.47 -94.67
CA SER A 33 -38.61 34.62 -94.33
C SER A 33 -40.00 34.17 -93.89
N SER A 34 -40.56 34.79 -92.83
CA SER A 34 -41.82 34.38 -92.18
C SER A 34 -43.00 34.26 -93.15
N ARG A 35 -42.95 34.97 -94.28
CA ARG A 35 -43.95 34.90 -95.35
C ARG A 35 -44.05 33.54 -96.05
N PHE A 36 -43.00 32.71 -96.01
CA PHE A 36 -42.91 31.43 -96.73
C PHE A 36 -42.74 30.21 -95.80
N HIS A 37 -43.05 30.34 -94.51
CA HIS A 37 -42.98 29.21 -93.57
C HIS A 37 -44.11 28.21 -93.86
N GLY A 38 -43.78 26.94 -94.11
CA GLY A 38 -44.74 25.92 -94.56
C GLY A 38 -45.89 25.58 -93.60
N PHE A 39 -45.83 26.07 -92.36
CA PHE A 39 -46.91 25.93 -91.35
C PHE A 39 -47.46 27.26 -90.82
N LEU A 40 -46.76 28.38 -91.03
CA LEU A 40 -47.07 29.68 -90.38
C LEU A 40 -47.00 30.86 -91.35
N GLY A 41 -46.83 30.60 -92.65
CA GLY A 41 -46.88 31.63 -93.66
C GLY A 41 -48.27 32.26 -93.68
N MET A 42 -48.35 33.57 -93.94
CA MET A 42 -49.59 34.33 -94.07
C MET A 42 -50.72 33.61 -94.86
N PRO A 43 -50.43 32.86 -95.97
CA PRO A 43 -51.46 32.12 -96.69
C PRO A 43 -52.04 30.92 -95.92
N PHE A 44 -51.26 30.31 -95.02
CA PHE A 44 -51.62 29.11 -94.25
C PHE A 44 -52.26 29.42 -92.89
N VAL A 45 -52.08 30.64 -92.37
CA VAL A 45 -52.76 31.11 -91.15
C VAL A 45 -54.28 31.19 -91.37
N GLN A 46 -54.75 31.45 -92.59
CA GLN A 46 -56.17 31.34 -92.93
C GLN A 46 -56.68 29.90 -92.99
N GLN A 47 -55.82 28.91 -93.27
CA GLN A 47 -56.20 27.50 -93.40
C GLN A 47 -56.20 26.75 -92.06
N HIS A 48 -55.42 27.20 -91.08
CA HIS A 48 -55.55 26.71 -89.71
C HIS A 48 -56.68 27.47 -89.02
N MET A 49 -57.89 26.89 -89.06
CA MET A 49 -59.13 27.41 -88.45
C MET A 49 -58.98 27.82 -86.98
N MET A 50 -58.37 28.98 -86.73
CA MET A 50 -58.41 29.69 -85.46
C MET A 50 -59.29 30.92 -85.65
N VAL A 51 -60.54 30.69 -86.07
CA VAL A 51 -61.61 31.67 -86.00
C VAL A 51 -62.27 31.50 -84.63
N ASP A 52 -61.63 32.02 -83.59
CA ASP A 52 -62.31 32.37 -82.35
C ASP A 52 -62.48 33.88 -82.36
N GLU A 53 -63.73 34.38 -82.35
CA GLU A 53 -64.07 35.81 -82.43
C GLU A 53 -63.45 36.65 -81.30
N ARG A 54 -62.91 36.01 -80.26
CA ARG A 54 -62.23 36.65 -79.12
C ARG A 54 -60.77 37.02 -79.41
N TRP A 55 -60.17 36.49 -80.47
CA TRP A 55 -58.77 36.71 -80.78
C TRP A 55 -58.62 37.84 -81.79
N THR A 56 -58.21 39.01 -81.30
CA THR A 56 -57.89 40.12 -82.21
C THR A 56 -56.57 39.85 -82.94
N PRO A 57 -56.36 40.39 -84.17
CA PRO A 57 -55.09 40.26 -84.89
C PRO A 57 -53.87 40.72 -84.09
N ILE A 58 -54.07 41.66 -83.15
CA ILE A 58 -53.06 42.16 -82.22
C ILE A 58 -52.65 41.07 -81.21
N SER A 59 -53.63 40.33 -80.67
CA SER A 59 -53.39 39.22 -79.74
C SER A 59 -52.53 38.11 -80.37
N LEU A 60 -52.76 37.80 -81.65
CA LEU A 60 -51.95 36.83 -82.40
C LEU A 60 -50.52 37.33 -82.62
N THR A 61 -50.34 38.58 -83.02
CA THR A 61 -49.00 39.16 -83.22
C THR A 61 -48.21 39.23 -81.92
N GLU A 62 -48.85 39.49 -80.79
CA GLU A 62 -48.22 39.47 -79.47
C GLU A 62 -47.77 38.06 -79.05
N GLN A 63 -48.58 37.03 -79.29
CA GLN A 63 -48.21 35.64 -79.03
C GLN A 63 -47.02 35.18 -79.91
N PHE A 64 -47.01 35.55 -81.19
CA PHE A 64 -45.88 35.26 -82.08
C PHE A 64 -44.60 35.99 -81.68
N LYS A 65 -44.72 37.23 -81.19
CA LYS A 65 -43.58 37.98 -80.66
C LYS A 65 -43.02 37.31 -79.40
N SER A 66 -43.89 36.89 -78.47
CA SER A 66 -43.51 36.13 -77.27
C SER A 66 -42.80 34.81 -77.60
N MET A 67 -43.29 34.07 -78.60
CA MET A 67 -42.65 32.85 -79.09
C MET A 67 -41.26 33.12 -79.71
N THR A 68 -41.13 34.20 -80.47
CA THR A 68 -39.85 34.61 -81.08
C THR A 68 -38.83 35.02 -80.02
N ASP A 69 -39.27 35.71 -78.97
CA ASP A 69 -38.44 36.08 -77.81
C ASP A 69 -38.00 34.84 -77.02
N LEU A 70 -38.89 33.85 -76.85
CA LEU A 70 -38.55 32.56 -76.24
C LEU A 70 -37.50 31.78 -77.03
N LEU A 71 -37.63 31.73 -78.35
CA LEU A 71 -36.67 31.05 -79.23
C LEU A 71 -35.30 31.75 -79.24
N SER A 72 -35.27 33.08 -79.24
CA SER A 72 -34.02 33.85 -79.17
C SER A 72 -33.34 33.72 -77.80
N ARG A 73 -34.11 33.71 -76.69
CA ARG A 73 -33.58 33.37 -75.36
C ARG A 73 -33.00 31.95 -75.32
N ARG A 74 -33.69 30.96 -75.88
CA ARG A 74 -33.19 29.57 -75.97
C ARG A 74 -31.87 29.48 -76.73
N LEU A 75 -31.71 30.25 -77.81
CA LEU A 75 -30.45 30.27 -78.57
C LEU A 75 -29.29 30.82 -77.74
N ILE A 76 -29.53 31.89 -76.96
CA ILE A 76 -28.54 32.45 -76.04
C ILE A 76 -28.14 31.40 -74.98
N PHE A 77 -29.11 30.75 -74.34
CA PHE A 77 -28.84 29.68 -73.36
C PHE A 77 -28.03 28.54 -73.95
N LYS A 78 -28.39 28.06 -75.15
CA LYS A 78 -27.66 27.00 -75.86
C LYS A 78 -26.20 27.38 -76.14
N ASN A 79 -25.95 28.64 -76.47
CA ASN A 79 -24.58 29.14 -76.69
C ASN A 79 -23.77 29.18 -75.38
N HIS A 80 -24.38 29.60 -74.27
CA HIS A 80 -23.74 29.58 -72.95
C HIS A 80 -23.44 28.14 -72.49
N GLU A 81 -24.38 27.22 -72.67
CA GLU A 81 -24.22 25.80 -72.37
C GLU A 81 -23.07 25.19 -73.19
N SER A 82 -23.03 25.47 -74.50
CA SER A 82 -21.95 25.01 -75.38
C SER A 82 -20.58 25.54 -74.95
N LYS A 83 -20.51 26.81 -74.52
CA LYS A 83 -19.27 27.42 -74.02
C LYS A 83 -18.83 26.80 -72.69
N ALA A 84 -19.76 26.55 -71.77
CA ALA A 84 -19.49 25.90 -70.48
C ALA A 84 -18.98 24.46 -70.68
N ASN A 85 -19.63 23.68 -71.55
CA ASN A 85 -19.22 22.32 -71.89
C ASN A 85 -17.81 22.28 -72.50
N ARG A 86 -17.47 23.22 -73.37
CA ARG A 86 -16.13 23.32 -73.95
C ARG A 86 -15.06 23.61 -72.89
N GLN A 87 -15.34 24.48 -71.93
CA GLN A 87 -14.42 24.78 -70.82
C GLN A 87 -14.25 23.59 -69.88
N SER A 88 -15.33 22.89 -69.56
CA SER A 88 -15.31 21.66 -68.75
C SER A 88 -14.42 20.59 -69.40
N ASN A 89 -14.64 20.31 -70.69
CA ASN A 89 -13.85 19.34 -71.45
C ASN A 89 -12.37 19.73 -71.52
N GLN A 90 -12.04 21.02 -71.61
CA GLN A 90 -10.63 21.46 -71.58
C GLN A 90 -9.97 21.24 -70.22
N ARG A 91 -10.68 21.48 -69.11
CA ARG A 91 -10.17 21.20 -67.75
C ARG A 91 -9.91 19.70 -67.58
N GLN A 92 -10.86 18.87 -68.02
CA GLN A 92 -10.73 17.41 -67.94
C GLN A 92 -9.58 16.89 -68.80
N LYS A 93 -9.39 17.42 -70.01
CA LYS A 93 -8.23 17.11 -70.87
C LYS A 93 -6.91 17.47 -70.19
N LYS A 94 -6.80 18.66 -69.57
CA LYS A 94 -5.59 19.07 -68.83
C LYS A 94 -5.31 18.12 -67.66
N SER A 95 -6.34 17.77 -66.89
CA SER A 95 -6.22 16.82 -65.77
C SER A 95 -5.71 15.45 -66.23
N LEU A 96 -6.32 14.88 -67.28
CA LEU A 96 -5.89 13.60 -67.87
C LEU A 96 -4.45 13.64 -68.38
N THR A 97 -4.02 14.76 -68.97
CA THR A 97 -2.64 14.91 -69.45
C THR A 97 -1.63 14.90 -68.30
N ILE A 98 -1.97 15.53 -67.17
CA ILE A 98 -1.15 15.53 -65.95
C ILE A 98 -1.09 14.12 -65.36
N GLN A 99 -2.23 13.43 -65.25
CA GLN A 99 -2.28 12.05 -64.73
C GLN A 99 -1.44 11.08 -65.57
N CYS A 100 -1.53 11.16 -66.90
CA CYS A 100 -0.70 10.34 -67.79
C CYS A 100 0.80 10.65 -67.64
N ARG A 101 1.18 11.92 -67.46
CA ARG A 101 2.57 12.30 -67.21
C ARG A 101 3.08 11.76 -65.88
N ASP A 102 2.30 11.91 -64.82
CA ASP A 102 2.64 11.42 -63.48
C ASP A 102 2.72 9.89 -63.43
N GLY A 103 1.79 9.20 -64.10
CA GLY A 103 1.83 7.74 -64.27
C GLY A 103 3.09 7.26 -65.00
N ARG A 104 3.50 7.96 -66.08
CA ARG A 104 4.75 7.64 -66.79
C ARG A 104 5.99 7.85 -65.92
N VAL A 105 6.04 8.93 -65.13
CA VAL A 105 7.14 9.18 -64.18
C VAL A 105 7.20 8.09 -63.10
N LYS A 106 6.05 7.66 -62.57
CA LYS A 106 5.97 6.55 -61.61
C LYS A 106 6.45 5.23 -62.20
N LEU A 107 6.06 4.89 -63.42
CA LEU A 107 6.52 3.69 -64.13
C LEU A 107 8.03 3.73 -64.41
N GLN A 108 8.54 4.87 -64.86
CA GLN A 108 9.97 5.05 -65.11
C GLN A 108 10.79 4.93 -63.80
N ASN A 109 10.28 5.44 -62.69
CA ASN A 109 10.90 5.28 -61.37
C ASN A 109 10.89 3.84 -60.85
N VAL A 110 9.93 3.01 -61.26
CA VAL A 110 9.89 1.58 -60.91
C VAL A 110 10.86 0.77 -61.79
N LEU A 111 11.02 1.15 -63.06
CA LEU A 111 11.88 0.45 -64.02
C LEU A 111 13.37 0.82 -63.93
N VAL A 112 13.69 2.07 -63.58
CA VAL A 112 15.08 2.63 -63.65
C VAL A 112 15.55 3.27 -62.33
N GLY A 113 14.66 3.52 -61.36
CA GLY A 113 15.01 4.29 -60.17
C GLY A 113 15.93 3.54 -59.20
N ASP A 114 16.95 4.24 -58.69
CA ASP A 114 17.82 3.82 -57.57
C ASP A 114 16.98 3.54 -56.31
N ASN A 115 16.41 2.32 -56.24
CA ASN A 115 15.68 1.82 -55.09
C ASN A 115 16.55 1.84 -53.82
N ALA A 116 17.87 1.78 -53.99
CA ALA A 116 18.86 1.88 -52.93
C ALA A 116 18.71 3.18 -52.11
N GLN A 117 18.51 4.33 -52.75
CA GLN A 117 18.43 5.62 -52.04
C GLN A 117 17.13 5.74 -51.24
N LYS A 118 16.01 5.24 -51.79
CA LYS A 118 14.72 5.19 -51.09
C LYS A 118 14.74 4.21 -49.92
N ILE A 119 15.28 3.00 -50.10
CA ILE A 119 15.43 2.00 -49.03
C ILE A 119 16.34 2.55 -47.92
N ARG A 120 17.42 3.25 -48.29
CA ARG A 120 18.29 3.93 -47.33
C ARG A 120 17.53 4.97 -46.52
N ASN A 121 16.73 5.82 -47.16
CA ASN A 121 15.93 6.82 -46.46
C ASN A 121 14.83 6.20 -45.57
N TYR A 122 14.13 5.16 -46.03
CA TYR A 122 13.08 4.50 -45.25
C TYR A 122 13.62 3.70 -44.06
N LEU A 123 14.81 3.11 -44.18
CA LEU A 123 15.44 2.32 -43.12
C LEU A 123 16.54 3.09 -42.38
N ILE A 124 16.48 4.42 -42.33
CA ILE A 124 17.51 5.30 -41.74
C ILE A 124 17.92 4.87 -40.31
N ASN A 125 16.97 4.39 -39.52
CA ASN A 125 17.18 3.96 -38.13
C ASN A 125 17.63 2.49 -37.99
N HIS A 126 17.59 1.70 -39.06
CA HIS A 126 17.87 0.27 -39.07
C HIS A 126 18.99 -0.08 -40.06
N ARG A 127 20.23 0.22 -39.65
CA ARG A 127 21.47 0.06 -40.44
C ARG A 127 21.72 -1.39 -40.90
N ASP A 128 21.31 -2.37 -40.11
CA ASP A 128 21.36 -3.79 -40.40
C ASP A 128 20.41 -4.16 -41.55
N MET A 129 19.18 -3.68 -41.49
CA MET A 129 18.15 -3.91 -42.52
C MET A 129 18.48 -3.16 -43.81
N GLN A 130 19.08 -1.96 -43.72
CA GLN A 130 19.59 -1.24 -44.89
C GLN A 130 20.62 -2.06 -45.66
N ARG A 131 21.60 -2.65 -44.97
CA ARG A 131 22.65 -3.45 -45.59
C ARG A 131 22.10 -4.72 -46.23
N LEU A 132 21.15 -5.36 -45.57
CA LEU A 132 20.53 -6.61 -46.03
C LEU A 132 19.67 -6.40 -47.29
N TYR A 133 18.98 -5.26 -47.38
CA TYR A 133 17.99 -4.99 -48.42
C TYR A 133 18.45 -4.02 -49.51
N GLN A 134 19.68 -3.52 -49.44
CA GLN A 134 20.22 -2.47 -50.32
C GLN A 134 20.07 -2.76 -51.82
N LYS A 135 20.19 -4.03 -52.21
CA LYS A 135 20.17 -4.47 -53.62
C LYS A 135 18.85 -5.13 -54.02
N MET A 136 17.87 -5.23 -53.11
CA MET A 136 16.59 -5.89 -53.41
C MET A 136 15.53 -4.89 -53.92
N PRO A 137 14.65 -5.33 -54.84
CA PRO A 137 13.46 -4.58 -55.20
C PRO A 137 12.54 -4.31 -54.00
N ILE A 138 11.96 -3.11 -53.93
CA ILE A 138 11.16 -2.65 -52.77
C ILE A 138 10.02 -3.61 -52.41
N HIS A 139 9.34 -4.22 -53.39
CA HIS A 139 8.24 -5.16 -53.12
C HIS A 139 8.72 -6.42 -52.38
N LEU A 140 9.86 -6.99 -52.76
CA LEU A 140 10.45 -8.14 -52.06
C LEU A 140 10.98 -7.76 -50.68
N VAL A 141 11.45 -6.52 -50.50
CA VAL A 141 11.87 -6.01 -49.18
C VAL A 141 10.69 -5.96 -48.22
N VAL A 142 9.52 -5.50 -48.68
CA VAL A 142 8.30 -5.46 -47.86
C VAL A 142 7.87 -6.88 -47.46
N ASP A 143 7.86 -7.83 -48.37
CA ASP A 143 7.47 -9.22 -48.07
C ASP A 143 8.42 -9.89 -47.08
N ASN A 144 9.74 -9.69 -47.23
CA ASN A 144 10.74 -10.22 -46.31
C ASN A 144 10.64 -9.59 -44.92
N ILE A 145 10.39 -8.28 -44.83
CA ILE A 145 10.13 -7.60 -43.56
C ILE A 145 8.87 -8.18 -42.90
N ASN A 146 7.78 -8.35 -43.65
CA ASN A 146 6.53 -8.90 -43.13
C ASN A 146 6.72 -10.34 -42.60
N GLN A 147 7.43 -11.20 -43.34
CA GLN A 147 7.74 -12.56 -42.90
C GLN A 147 8.61 -12.57 -41.64
N ARG A 148 9.69 -11.77 -41.58
CA ARG A 148 10.54 -11.65 -40.40
C ARG A 148 9.75 -11.14 -39.20
N THR A 149 8.91 -10.12 -39.37
CA THR A 149 8.05 -9.59 -38.31
C THR A 149 7.05 -10.65 -37.82
N PHE A 150 6.48 -11.45 -38.72
CA PHE A 150 5.59 -12.55 -38.34
C PHE A 150 6.31 -13.61 -37.49
N VAL A 151 7.51 -14.03 -37.88
CA VAL A 151 8.32 -14.99 -37.09
C VAL A 151 8.66 -14.42 -35.71
N MET A 152 9.06 -13.15 -35.64
CA MET A 152 9.36 -12.48 -34.37
C MET A 152 8.13 -12.35 -33.46
N ARG A 153 6.94 -12.08 -34.03
CA ARG A 153 5.68 -12.06 -33.27
C ARG A 153 5.34 -13.45 -32.73
N LYS A 154 5.45 -14.48 -33.57
CA LYS A 154 5.21 -15.86 -33.15
C LYS A 154 6.12 -16.30 -32.01
N GLU A 155 7.42 -15.98 -32.06
CA GLU A 155 8.34 -16.29 -30.97
C GLU A 155 8.05 -15.46 -29.71
N LYS A 156 7.66 -14.19 -29.86
CA LYS A 156 7.21 -13.37 -28.73
C LYS A 156 5.99 -14.01 -28.05
N ASP A 157 4.97 -14.43 -28.80
CA ASP A 157 3.76 -15.05 -28.26
C ASP A 157 4.09 -16.37 -27.53
N ARG A 158 5.01 -17.17 -28.08
CA ARG A 158 5.51 -18.40 -27.45
C ARG A 158 6.22 -18.12 -26.12
N LEU A 159 7.05 -17.07 -26.07
CA LEU A 159 7.75 -16.65 -24.85
C LEU A 159 6.78 -16.09 -23.81
N GLU A 160 5.81 -15.28 -24.22
CA GLU A 160 4.76 -14.76 -23.32
C GLU A 160 3.94 -15.90 -22.71
N TYR A 161 3.57 -16.90 -23.51
CA TYR A 161 2.87 -18.09 -23.02
C TYR A 161 3.72 -18.86 -21.99
N ARG A 162 5.00 -19.10 -22.28
CA ARG A 162 5.90 -19.80 -21.34
C ARG A 162 6.12 -19.02 -20.05
N LEU A 163 6.24 -17.69 -20.14
CA LEU A 163 6.32 -16.81 -18.97
C LEU A 163 5.03 -16.83 -18.15
N CYS A 164 3.87 -16.90 -18.79
CA CYS A 164 2.58 -17.04 -18.11
C CYS A 164 2.50 -18.37 -17.34
N GLN A 165 2.92 -19.49 -17.96
CA GLN A 165 3.00 -20.78 -17.29
C GLN A 165 3.94 -20.74 -16.09
N LEU A 166 5.13 -20.14 -16.23
CA LEU A 166 6.10 -20.05 -15.15
C LEU A 166 5.57 -19.20 -13.98
N LYS A 167 4.89 -18.09 -14.28
CA LYS A 167 4.23 -17.25 -13.28
C LYS A 167 3.12 -18.01 -12.54
N LYS A 168 2.35 -18.86 -13.25
CA LYS A 168 1.33 -19.70 -12.63
C LYS A 168 1.97 -20.71 -11.67
N HIS A 169 3.01 -21.41 -12.13
CA HIS A 169 3.72 -22.40 -11.31
C HIS A 169 4.36 -21.76 -10.07
N TYR A 170 4.98 -20.59 -10.22
CA TYR A 170 5.53 -19.85 -9.10
C TYR A 170 4.46 -19.44 -8.07
N LYS A 171 3.27 -19.02 -8.52
CA LYS A 171 2.15 -18.71 -7.61
C LYS A 171 1.66 -19.95 -6.86
N GLU A 172 1.59 -21.10 -7.53
CA GLU A 172 1.22 -22.37 -6.89
C GLU A 172 2.22 -22.74 -5.78
N GLN A 173 3.52 -22.64 -6.06
CA GLN A 173 4.58 -22.90 -5.07
C GLN A 173 4.52 -21.92 -3.89
N LEU A 174 4.29 -20.63 -4.14
CA LEU A 174 4.15 -19.63 -3.09
C LEU A 174 2.94 -19.93 -2.17
N LEU A 175 1.85 -20.43 -2.75
CA LEU A 175 0.66 -20.80 -2.00
C LEU A 175 0.90 -22.06 -1.16
N GLU A 176 1.61 -23.05 -1.70
CA GLU A 176 2.06 -24.23 -0.97
C GLU A 176 2.99 -23.87 0.20
N GLU A 177 3.95 -22.97 -0.02
CA GLU A 177 4.81 -22.45 1.04
C GLU A 177 4.01 -21.75 2.13
N ALA A 178 3.06 -20.89 1.77
CA ALA A 178 2.20 -20.21 2.73
C ALA A 178 1.32 -21.19 3.52
N MET A 179 0.81 -22.25 2.89
CA MET A 179 0.08 -23.32 3.58
C MET A 179 0.97 -24.05 4.56
N LEU A 180 2.21 -24.40 4.19
CA LEU A 180 3.17 -25.05 5.08
C LEU A 180 3.56 -24.14 6.25
N GLN A 181 3.79 -22.85 6.01
CA GLN A 181 4.07 -21.89 7.07
C GLN A 181 2.88 -21.75 8.04
N ASN A 182 1.65 -21.68 7.53
CA ASN A 182 0.45 -21.67 8.37
C ASN A 182 0.33 -22.97 9.16
N ARG A 183 0.62 -24.11 8.55
CA ARG A 183 0.62 -25.41 9.22
C ARG A 183 1.65 -25.46 10.35
N ILE A 184 2.87 -25.02 10.08
CA ILE A 184 3.92 -24.91 11.10
C ILE A 184 3.50 -23.94 12.21
N LYS A 185 2.90 -22.79 11.87
CA LYS A 185 2.53 -21.77 12.84
C LYS A 185 1.35 -22.17 13.71
N TYR A 186 0.33 -22.82 13.14
CA TYR A 186 -0.94 -23.08 13.81
C TYR A 186 -1.15 -24.56 14.20
N GLU A 187 -0.58 -25.54 13.48
CA GLU A 187 -0.67 -26.96 13.86
C GLU A 187 0.50 -27.43 14.76
N HIS A 188 1.72 -26.88 14.66
CA HIS A 188 2.76 -27.16 15.67
C HIS A 188 2.55 -26.42 17.00
N GLU A 189 1.53 -25.56 17.08
CA GLU A 189 1.08 -24.96 18.34
C GLU A 189 0.11 -25.88 19.11
N ILE A 190 -0.27 -27.02 18.54
CA ILE A 190 -0.83 -28.13 19.30
C ILE A 190 0.33 -28.77 20.06
N LEU A 191 0.55 -28.28 21.27
CA LEU A 191 1.40 -28.90 22.30
C LEU A 191 1.14 -30.42 22.27
N LEU A 192 2.14 -31.18 21.82
CA LEU A 192 2.07 -32.65 21.82
C LEU A 192 1.60 -33.11 23.21
N ASP A 193 0.61 -33.98 23.26
CA ASP A 193 0.07 -34.50 24.52
C ASP A 193 1.18 -35.10 25.39
N GLU A 194 2.21 -35.65 24.75
CA GLU A 194 3.43 -36.17 25.35
C GLU A 194 4.24 -35.07 26.05
N GLU A 195 4.30 -33.86 25.49
CA GLU A 195 5.03 -32.73 26.07
C GLU A 195 4.28 -32.14 27.27
N VAL A 196 2.94 -32.07 27.22
CA VAL A 196 2.11 -31.69 28.37
C VAL A 196 2.29 -32.70 29.52
N LYS A 197 2.28 -34.01 29.20
CA LYS A 197 2.54 -35.07 30.18
C LYS A 197 3.96 -34.98 30.75
N SER A 198 4.96 -34.68 29.92
CA SER A 198 6.35 -34.48 30.34
C SER A 198 6.49 -33.32 31.34
N ARG A 199 5.86 -32.17 31.06
CA ARG A 199 5.83 -31.01 31.98
C ARG A 199 5.18 -31.35 33.32
N MET A 200 4.08 -32.11 33.31
CA MET A 200 3.45 -32.60 34.54
C MET A 200 4.38 -33.52 35.36
N PHE A 201 5.11 -34.43 34.70
CA PHE A 201 6.05 -35.31 35.39
C PHE A 201 7.23 -34.54 35.99
N LEU A 202 7.79 -33.56 35.26
CA LEU A 202 8.85 -32.69 35.78
C LEU A 202 8.41 -31.97 37.06
N LYS A 203 7.21 -31.40 37.08
CA LYS A 203 6.66 -30.73 38.27
C LYS A 203 6.48 -31.70 39.45
N LYS A 204 6.08 -32.96 39.19
CA LYS A 204 5.97 -34.00 40.23
C LYS A 204 7.33 -34.41 40.79
N ILE A 205 8.36 -34.50 39.94
CA ILE A 205 9.74 -34.79 40.35
C ILE A 205 10.28 -33.65 41.21
N GLU A 206 10.08 -32.41 40.79
CA GLU A 206 10.53 -31.23 41.54
C GLU A 206 9.88 -31.17 42.94
N ASN A 207 8.56 -31.37 43.02
CA ASN A 207 7.84 -31.46 44.29
C ASN A 207 8.39 -32.59 45.19
N SER A 208 8.73 -33.74 44.60
CA SER A 208 9.32 -34.87 45.33
C SER A 208 10.73 -34.53 45.85
N ASN A 209 11.52 -33.79 45.09
CA ASN A 209 12.84 -33.32 45.50
C ASN A 209 12.76 -32.32 46.66
N VAL A 210 11.78 -31.42 46.66
CA VAL A 210 11.52 -30.50 47.79
C VAL A 210 11.19 -31.30 49.06
N ARG A 211 10.30 -32.31 48.96
CA ARG A 211 9.98 -33.20 50.09
C ARG A 211 11.22 -33.96 50.58
N LEU A 212 12.05 -34.46 49.68
CA LEU A 212 13.28 -35.16 50.03
C LEU A 212 14.26 -34.25 50.78
N LYS A 213 14.40 -32.98 50.35
CA LYS A 213 15.22 -31.99 51.07
C LYS A 213 14.68 -31.74 52.48
N ALA A 214 13.37 -31.58 52.64
CA ALA A 214 12.74 -31.40 53.96
C ALA A 214 13.00 -32.60 54.88
N ILE A 215 12.83 -33.83 54.39
CA ILE A 215 13.09 -35.06 55.15
C ILE A 215 14.57 -35.15 55.55
N LYS A 216 15.51 -34.78 54.67
CA LYS A 216 16.94 -34.74 55.01
C LYS A 216 17.23 -33.76 56.13
N THR A 217 16.61 -32.57 56.10
CA THR A 217 16.75 -31.58 57.17
C THR A 217 16.21 -32.13 58.49
N ILE A 218 15.02 -32.74 58.48
CA ILE A 218 14.41 -33.36 59.66
C ILE A 218 15.29 -34.50 60.23
N ASN A 219 15.84 -35.36 59.37
CA ASN A 219 16.73 -36.43 59.83
C ASN A 219 18.02 -35.88 60.43
N ASN A 220 18.55 -34.78 59.89
CA ASN A 220 19.72 -34.13 60.46
C ASN A 220 19.41 -33.49 61.82
N THR A 221 18.23 -32.90 62.02
CA THR A 221 17.84 -32.36 63.34
C THR A 221 17.65 -33.48 64.36
N TYR A 222 17.02 -34.61 63.99
CA TYR A 222 16.93 -35.77 64.88
C TYR A 222 18.30 -36.34 65.27
N LYS A 223 19.25 -36.41 64.32
CA LYS A 223 20.61 -36.84 64.65
C LYS A 223 21.28 -35.93 65.68
N LYS A 224 21.10 -34.61 65.55
CA LYS A 224 21.64 -33.65 66.53
C LYS A 224 20.99 -33.81 67.90
N MET A 225 19.66 -33.92 67.96
CA MET A 225 18.95 -34.14 69.22
C MET A 225 19.41 -35.43 69.92
N ILE A 226 19.64 -36.51 69.18
CA ILE A 226 20.16 -37.76 69.75
C ILE A 226 21.59 -37.59 70.27
N GLN A 227 22.44 -36.81 69.58
CA GLN A 227 23.79 -36.50 70.05
C GLN A 227 23.76 -35.71 71.35
N GLU A 228 22.99 -34.63 71.41
CA GLU A 228 22.81 -33.82 72.63
C GLU A 228 22.31 -34.67 73.79
N LEU A 229 21.29 -35.50 73.58
CA LEU A 229 20.76 -36.40 74.61
C LEU A 229 21.83 -37.40 75.08
N SER A 230 22.63 -37.93 74.15
CA SER A 230 23.73 -38.86 74.48
C SER A 230 24.83 -38.18 75.30
N ASP A 231 25.13 -36.92 75.00
CA ASP A 231 26.10 -36.12 75.75
C ASP A 231 25.57 -35.79 77.16
N GLU A 232 24.28 -35.42 77.29
CA GLU A 232 23.61 -35.23 78.58
C GLU A 232 23.64 -36.50 79.44
N PHE A 233 23.32 -37.66 78.85
CA PHE A 233 23.43 -38.95 79.54
C PHE A 233 24.85 -39.21 80.04
N ARG A 234 25.85 -38.91 79.21
CA ARG A 234 27.26 -39.10 79.55
C ARG A 234 27.70 -38.20 80.69
N ASP A 235 27.22 -36.96 80.73
CA ASP A 235 27.52 -36.01 81.82
C ASP A 235 26.82 -36.39 83.11
N MET A 236 25.56 -36.84 83.05
CA MET A 236 24.86 -37.40 84.20
C MET A 236 25.57 -38.64 84.76
N GLU A 237 26.09 -39.52 83.89
CA GLU A 237 26.86 -40.69 84.32
C GLU A 237 28.17 -40.28 85.03
N LYS A 238 28.87 -39.25 84.54
CA LYS A 238 30.06 -38.70 85.21
C LYS A 238 29.70 -38.16 86.60
N ILE A 239 28.64 -37.36 86.71
CA ILE A 239 28.17 -36.79 87.99
C ILE A 239 27.83 -37.92 88.97
N PHE A 240 27.10 -38.94 88.51
CA PHE A 240 26.76 -40.10 89.32
C PHE A 240 28.01 -40.84 89.82
N ARG A 241 29.00 -41.07 88.95
CA ARG A 241 30.28 -41.71 89.33
C ARG A 241 31.04 -40.90 90.39
N ILE A 242 31.11 -39.58 90.24
CA ILE A 242 31.74 -38.69 91.23
C ILE A 242 31.00 -38.75 92.56
N ASN A 243 29.66 -38.69 92.55
CA ASN A 243 28.86 -38.74 93.77
C ASN A 243 29.01 -40.09 94.49
N LEU A 244 28.99 -41.20 93.75
CA LEU A 244 29.23 -42.53 94.29
C LEU A 244 30.63 -42.65 94.92
N GLN A 245 31.66 -42.10 94.27
CA GLN A 245 33.02 -42.10 94.80
C GLN A 245 33.12 -41.28 96.09
N THR A 246 32.45 -40.12 96.15
CA THR A 246 32.36 -39.30 97.37
C THR A 246 31.64 -40.06 98.49
N GLN A 247 30.51 -40.72 98.21
CA GLN A 247 29.80 -41.53 99.20
C GLN A 247 30.66 -42.71 99.69
N MET A 248 31.39 -43.39 98.81
CA MET A 248 32.32 -44.45 99.18
C MET A 248 33.45 -43.93 100.08
N LEU A 249 34.02 -42.77 99.78
CA LEU A 249 35.03 -42.12 100.64
C LEU A 249 34.44 -41.79 102.01
N THR A 250 33.23 -41.24 102.06
CA THR A 250 32.51 -40.94 103.30
C THR A 250 32.26 -42.21 104.13
N LEU A 251 31.77 -43.29 103.50
CA LEU A 251 31.57 -44.58 104.16
C LEU A 251 32.89 -45.21 104.63
N SER A 252 33.98 -45.03 103.89
CA SER A 252 35.31 -45.50 104.29
C SER A 252 35.86 -44.75 105.51
N ALA A 253 35.54 -43.45 105.63
CA ALA A 253 35.85 -42.66 106.82
C ALA A 253 35.03 -43.14 108.04
N TYR A 254 33.74 -43.45 107.85
CA TYR A 254 32.92 -44.08 108.90
C TYR A 254 33.41 -45.48 109.30
N ARG A 255 33.94 -46.27 108.36
CA ARG A 255 34.45 -47.62 108.62
C ARG A 255 35.77 -47.63 109.41
N ARG A 256 36.58 -46.57 109.33
CA ARG A 256 37.78 -46.40 110.17
C ARG A 256 37.45 -46.00 111.62
N SER A 257 36.19 -45.68 111.93
CA SER A 257 35.75 -45.22 113.26
C SER A 257 35.17 -46.33 114.17
N ARG A 258 35.10 -47.60 113.74
CA ARG A 258 34.62 -48.70 114.60
C ARG A 258 35.63 -49.83 114.68
N GLY A 259 36.26 -49.95 115.85
CA GLY A 259 36.99 -51.14 116.30
C GLY A 259 36.07 -52.35 116.55
N PRO A 260 36.64 -53.53 116.83
CA PRO A 260 36.00 -54.81 116.58
C PRO A 260 35.19 -55.33 117.79
N SER A 261 33.99 -55.88 117.55
CA SER A 261 33.38 -56.92 118.42
C SER A 261 32.14 -57.54 117.75
N VAL A 262 32.15 -58.83 117.37
CA VAL A 262 31.73 -60.08 118.07
C VAL A 262 30.21 -60.22 118.36
N MET A 263 29.67 -61.36 117.90
CA MET A 263 28.46 -62.12 118.33
C MET A 263 27.10 -61.90 117.65
N ASN A 264 26.82 -62.86 116.75
CA ASN A 264 25.58 -63.63 116.51
C ASN A 264 24.39 -63.44 117.47
N PHE A 265 23.16 -63.41 116.92
CA PHE A 265 22.10 -64.42 117.16
C PHE A 265 20.89 -64.23 116.19
N ASN A 266 20.76 -65.19 115.28
CA ASN A 266 19.56 -65.92 114.80
C ASN A 266 18.24 -65.27 114.29
N LYS A 267 17.96 -65.64 113.02
CA LYS A 267 16.67 -65.97 112.31
C LYS A 267 15.88 -64.79 111.69
N PRO A 268 15.25 -64.97 110.49
CA PRO A 268 14.67 -66.21 109.96
C PRO A 268 15.10 -66.64 108.55
N ARG A 269 14.94 -67.95 108.36
CA ARG A 269 15.03 -68.80 107.16
C ARG A 269 14.72 -68.08 105.84
N GLU A 270 15.74 -67.95 105.00
CA GLU A 270 15.66 -67.54 103.61
C GLU A 270 14.67 -68.42 102.83
N ALA A 271 13.70 -67.79 102.18
CA ALA A 271 13.06 -68.39 101.02
C ALA A 271 14.12 -68.52 99.92
N PRO A 272 14.29 -69.68 99.28
CA PRO A 272 15.26 -69.83 98.21
C PRO A 272 14.86 -68.88 97.06
N PRO A 273 15.80 -68.15 96.45
CA PRO A 273 15.52 -67.45 95.21
C PRO A 273 15.10 -68.49 94.20
N LEU A 274 13.92 -68.30 93.60
CA LEU A 274 13.50 -69.01 92.40
C LEU A 274 14.69 -69.02 91.45
N ASN A 275 15.21 -70.23 91.23
CA ASN A 275 16.45 -70.49 90.56
C ASN A 275 16.60 -69.63 89.32
N ASP A 276 17.71 -68.92 89.32
CA ASP A 276 18.39 -68.37 88.17
C ASP A 276 18.39 -69.41 87.03
N ILE A 277 17.47 -69.27 86.07
CA ILE A 277 17.37 -70.10 84.85
C ILE A 277 18.64 -69.93 83.98
N ARG A 278 19.62 -69.12 84.40
CA ARG A 278 20.86 -68.83 83.69
C ARG A 278 22.06 -69.67 84.13
N ARG A 279 21.89 -70.73 84.93
CA ARG A 279 23.04 -71.53 85.42
C ARG A 279 23.60 -72.57 84.43
N TYR A 280 22.96 -72.80 83.27
CA TYR A 280 23.43 -73.76 82.25
C TYR A 280 23.43 -73.22 80.82
N VAL A 281 23.85 -71.96 80.59
CA VAL A 281 24.18 -71.50 79.23
C VAL A 281 25.69 -71.36 79.10
N ARG A 282 26.40 -72.49 78.99
CA ARG A 282 27.75 -72.46 78.42
C ARG A 282 27.60 -72.29 76.92
N GLU A 283 28.13 -71.19 76.39
CA GLU A 283 28.13 -70.92 74.96
C GLU A 283 28.98 -72.00 74.26
N THR A 284 28.30 -72.96 73.63
CA THR A 284 28.96 -74.03 72.88
C THR A 284 29.58 -73.46 71.60
N ARG A 285 30.65 -74.09 71.08
CA ARG A 285 31.30 -73.67 69.83
C ARG A 285 30.30 -73.53 68.68
N SER A 286 29.30 -74.40 68.63
CA SER A 286 28.17 -74.33 67.68
C SER A 286 27.30 -73.08 67.88
N MET A 287 27.00 -72.69 69.12
CA MET A 287 26.23 -71.48 69.44
C MET A 287 27.00 -70.20 69.10
N MET A 288 28.33 -70.19 69.27
CA MET A 288 29.19 -69.07 68.85
C MET A 288 29.22 -68.93 67.32
N ILE A 289 29.37 -70.04 66.58
CA ILE A 289 29.31 -70.05 65.11
C ILE A 289 27.94 -69.53 64.64
N LEU A 290 26.85 -70.03 65.23
CA LEU A 290 25.49 -69.57 64.90
C LEU A 290 25.30 -68.07 65.15
N LYS A 291 25.88 -67.51 66.22
CA LYS A 291 25.84 -66.06 66.48
C LYS A 291 26.63 -65.24 65.45
N LEU A 292 27.77 -65.74 64.98
CA LEU A 292 28.54 -65.08 63.92
C LEU A 292 27.81 -65.12 62.59
N GLU A 293 27.22 -66.27 62.24
CA GLU A 293 26.39 -66.42 61.04
C GLU A 293 25.15 -65.52 61.10
N LEU A 294 24.48 -65.44 62.26
CA LEU A 294 23.31 -64.57 62.43
C LEU A 294 23.69 -63.09 62.28
N LYS A 295 24.85 -62.66 62.80
CA LYS A 295 25.38 -61.30 62.58
C LYS A 295 25.70 -61.03 61.10
N ALA A 296 26.25 -62.02 60.39
CA ALA A 296 26.54 -61.90 58.96
C ALA A 296 25.23 -61.77 58.15
N VAL A 297 24.24 -62.60 58.44
CA VAL A 297 22.91 -62.54 57.81
C VAL A 297 22.21 -61.21 58.13
N GLU A 298 22.30 -60.72 59.36
CA GLU A 298 21.72 -59.43 59.74
C GLU A 298 22.37 -58.26 58.98
N LYS A 299 23.69 -58.32 58.77
CA LYS A 299 24.42 -57.35 57.95
C LYS A 299 23.94 -57.37 56.50
N ILE A 300 23.82 -58.57 55.90
CA ILE A 300 23.32 -58.74 54.52
C ILE A 300 21.89 -58.21 54.40
N ILE A 301 21.00 -58.51 55.36
CA ILE A 301 19.62 -58.02 55.36
C ILE A 301 19.58 -56.49 55.47
N LYS A 302 20.45 -55.87 56.29
CA LYS A 302 20.56 -54.40 56.38
C LYS A 302 21.03 -53.78 55.07
N GLU A 303 22.02 -54.37 54.41
CA GLU A 303 22.52 -53.92 53.11
C GLU A 303 21.44 -54.05 52.03
N VAL A 304 20.75 -55.19 51.95
CA VAL A 304 19.68 -55.42 50.99
C VAL A 304 18.49 -54.48 51.24
N LYS A 305 18.14 -54.23 52.51
CA LYS A 305 17.11 -53.26 52.91
C LYS A 305 17.48 -51.83 52.47
N PHE A 306 18.75 -51.47 52.58
CA PHE A 306 19.28 -50.18 52.14
C PHE A 306 19.24 -50.03 50.62
N VAL A 307 19.71 -51.05 49.87
CA VAL A 307 19.74 -51.03 48.40
C VAL A 307 18.33 -51.03 47.79
N THR A 308 17.39 -51.76 48.39
CA THR A 308 16.00 -51.85 47.90
C THR A 308 15.06 -50.79 48.49
N LEU A 309 15.56 -49.94 49.40
CA LEU A 309 14.79 -48.90 50.11
C LEU A 309 13.45 -49.42 50.70
N CYS A 310 13.47 -50.61 51.29
CA CYS A 310 12.28 -51.25 51.87
C CYS A 310 12.16 -50.98 53.37
N SER A 311 10.94 -50.85 53.89
CA SER A 311 10.69 -50.75 55.35
C SER A 311 10.56 -52.13 56.00
N GLN A 312 9.96 -53.10 55.29
CA GLN A 312 9.72 -54.47 55.74
C GLN A 312 10.47 -55.50 54.88
N ALA A 313 10.90 -56.62 55.49
CA ALA A 313 11.65 -57.66 54.79
C ALA A 313 10.84 -58.36 53.67
N LYS A 314 9.51 -58.43 53.80
CA LYS A 314 8.62 -59.05 52.80
C LYS A 314 8.59 -58.28 51.47
N GLU A 315 8.91 -56.99 51.47
CA GLU A 315 8.89 -56.13 50.28
C GLU A 315 10.18 -56.21 49.45
N ILE A 316 11.25 -56.75 50.02
CA ILE A 316 12.59 -56.79 49.42
C ILE A 316 12.56 -57.50 48.07
N TYR A 317 12.01 -58.72 48.03
CA TYR A 317 12.06 -59.56 46.82
C TYR A 317 11.21 -58.99 45.66
N PRO A 318 9.93 -58.60 45.87
CA PRO A 318 9.14 -57.95 44.81
C PRO A 318 9.77 -56.67 44.27
N ARG A 319 10.34 -55.83 45.13
CA ARG A 319 11.00 -54.58 44.70
C ARG A 319 12.30 -54.84 43.95
N MET A 320 13.11 -55.77 44.41
CA MET A 320 14.36 -56.15 43.73
C MET A 320 14.05 -56.72 42.33
N LYS A 321 13.04 -57.58 42.20
CA LYS A 321 12.60 -58.09 40.91
C LYS A 321 12.13 -56.98 39.96
N SER A 322 11.28 -56.06 40.44
CA SER A 322 10.84 -54.92 39.64
C SER A 322 11.99 -53.98 39.26
N GLN A 323 12.95 -53.76 40.17
CA GLN A 323 14.12 -52.94 39.91
C GLN A 323 15.02 -53.54 38.84
N VAL A 324 15.23 -54.86 38.84
CA VAL A 324 15.97 -55.57 37.79
C VAL A 324 15.26 -55.43 36.45
N GLU A 325 13.95 -55.69 36.39
CA GLU A 325 13.16 -55.55 35.15
C GLU A 325 13.16 -54.11 34.62
N ASN A 326 13.07 -53.12 35.52
CA ASN A 326 13.14 -51.70 35.16
C ASN A 326 14.53 -51.31 34.66
N ASN A 327 15.59 -51.81 35.30
CA ASN A 327 16.96 -51.58 34.86
C ASN A 327 17.23 -52.19 33.48
N GLU A 328 16.75 -53.41 33.21
CA GLU A 328 16.85 -54.01 31.87
C GLU A 328 16.12 -53.20 30.80
N LYS A 329 14.93 -52.68 31.12
CA LYS A 329 14.18 -51.78 30.21
C LYS A 329 14.92 -50.47 29.99
N LEU A 330 15.53 -49.90 31.03
CA LEU A 330 16.35 -48.69 30.93
C LEU A 330 17.59 -48.95 30.09
N HIS A 331 18.31 -50.06 30.30
CA HIS A 331 19.45 -50.43 29.46
C HIS A 331 19.07 -50.57 28.00
N ARG A 332 17.94 -51.23 27.68
CA ARG A 332 17.45 -51.31 26.29
C ARG A 332 17.15 -49.94 25.69
N LYS A 333 16.53 -49.04 26.47
CA LYS A 333 16.26 -47.65 26.02
C LYS A 333 17.55 -46.85 25.81
N ILE A 334 18.53 -46.99 26.69
CA ILE A 334 19.83 -46.32 26.57
C ILE A 334 20.54 -46.79 25.30
N VAL A 335 20.58 -48.10 25.05
CA VAL A 335 21.20 -48.66 23.84
C VAL A 335 20.48 -48.18 22.58
N SER A 336 19.15 -48.17 22.55
CA SER A 336 18.38 -47.62 21.42
C SER A 336 18.70 -46.14 21.17
N ALA A 337 18.71 -45.33 22.23
CA ALA A 337 19.02 -43.90 22.13
C ALA A 337 20.46 -43.64 21.66
N MET A 338 21.42 -44.48 22.07
CA MET A 338 22.81 -44.41 21.59
C MET A 338 22.88 -44.70 20.08
N LEU A 339 22.20 -45.74 19.60
CA LEU A 339 22.15 -46.07 18.17
C LEU A 339 21.46 -44.98 17.35
N GLU A 340 20.37 -44.39 17.86
CA GLU A 340 19.69 -43.26 17.22
C GLU A 340 20.60 -42.03 17.11
N HIS A 341 21.36 -41.74 18.18
CA HIS A 341 22.32 -40.64 18.20
C HIS A 341 23.47 -40.87 17.23
N GLU A 342 24.03 -42.07 17.15
CA GLU A 342 25.05 -42.43 16.15
C GLU A 342 24.53 -42.32 14.71
N MET A 343 23.30 -42.77 14.46
CA MET A 343 22.65 -42.59 13.16
C MET A 343 22.46 -41.11 12.82
N LEU A 344 22.07 -40.29 13.79
CA LEU A 344 21.89 -38.86 13.55
C LEU A 344 23.23 -38.18 13.24
N ASN A 345 24.28 -38.52 13.99
CA ASN A 345 25.63 -38.00 13.77
C ASN A 345 26.19 -38.41 12.40
N THR A 346 25.95 -39.65 11.95
CA THR A 346 26.34 -40.09 10.61
C THR A 346 25.57 -39.34 9.51
N LYS A 347 24.26 -39.13 9.68
CA LYS A 347 23.45 -38.30 8.77
C LYS A 347 23.95 -36.86 8.70
N GLU A 348 24.30 -36.27 9.84
CA GLU A 348 24.86 -34.92 9.91
C GLU A 348 26.19 -34.83 9.15
N LYS A 349 27.09 -35.80 9.34
CA LYS A 349 28.34 -35.88 8.58
C LYS A 349 28.10 -35.99 7.07
N CYS A 350 27.18 -36.85 6.64
CA CYS A 350 26.82 -36.97 5.22
C CYS A 350 26.22 -35.68 4.65
N ALA A 351 25.35 -35.02 5.40
CA ALA A 351 24.76 -33.74 5.01
C ALA A 351 25.82 -32.64 4.89
N ASN A 352 26.79 -32.60 5.80
CA ASN A 352 27.90 -31.64 5.75
C ASN A 352 28.81 -31.89 4.53
N VAL A 353 29.08 -33.15 4.19
CA VAL A 353 29.83 -33.50 2.96
C VAL A 353 29.05 -33.08 1.71
N LEU A 354 27.75 -33.39 1.63
CA LEU A 354 26.89 -32.98 0.52
C LEU A 354 26.80 -31.46 0.38
N LYS A 355 26.68 -30.75 1.50
CA LYS A 355 26.73 -29.28 1.54
C LYS A 355 28.06 -28.75 1.00
N GLY A 356 29.19 -29.35 1.39
CA GLY A 356 30.50 -29.01 0.86
C GLY A 356 30.62 -29.24 -0.65
N VAL A 357 30.09 -30.37 -1.15
CA VAL A 357 30.07 -30.69 -2.59
C VAL A 357 29.18 -29.70 -3.35
N LEU A 358 28.02 -29.33 -2.82
CA LEU A 358 27.10 -28.38 -3.46
C LEU A 358 27.67 -26.96 -3.49
N ILE A 359 28.31 -26.51 -2.42
CA ILE A 359 28.94 -25.17 -2.35
C ILE A 359 30.12 -25.09 -3.30
N ASN A 360 30.91 -26.16 -3.42
CA ASN A 360 32.09 -26.21 -4.28
C ASN A 360 31.79 -26.85 -5.65
N ASN A 361 30.52 -26.95 -6.05
CA ASN A 361 30.15 -27.53 -7.32
C ASN A 361 30.46 -26.52 -8.44
N LEU A 362 31.65 -26.63 -9.02
CA LEU A 362 32.12 -25.82 -10.16
C LEU A 362 31.44 -26.21 -11.49
N SER A 363 30.24 -26.77 -11.43
CA SER A 363 29.48 -27.13 -12.63
C SER A 363 29.07 -25.85 -13.36
N ASP A 364 29.21 -25.83 -14.68
CA ASP A 364 28.88 -24.66 -15.52
C ASP A 364 27.42 -24.19 -15.34
N GLU A 365 26.52 -25.10 -14.96
CA GLU A 365 25.13 -24.77 -14.67
C GLU A 365 24.96 -24.01 -13.35
N GLU A 366 25.75 -24.34 -12.33
CA GLU A 366 25.73 -23.64 -11.04
C GLU A 366 26.37 -22.26 -11.14
N ILE A 367 27.44 -22.13 -11.93
CA ILE A 367 28.04 -20.82 -12.24
C ILE A 367 27.03 -19.94 -12.97
N LYS A 368 26.35 -20.47 -14.00
CA LYS A 368 25.26 -19.74 -14.68
C LYS A 368 24.10 -19.39 -13.74
N ARG A 369 23.76 -20.27 -12.79
CA ARG A 369 22.75 -19.99 -11.76
C ARG A 369 23.20 -18.84 -10.85
N MET A 370 24.47 -18.82 -10.46
CA MET A 370 25.02 -17.75 -9.62
C MET A 370 25.10 -16.42 -10.37
N ASP A 371 25.48 -16.43 -11.64
CA ASP A 371 25.50 -15.22 -12.49
C ASP A 371 24.09 -14.68 -12.69
N THR A 372 23.11 -15.55 -12.99
CA THR A 372 21.71 -15.13 -13.10
C THR A 372 21.15 -14.58 -11.78
N ILE A 373 21.53 -15.16 -10.63
CA ILE A 373 21.18 -14.59 -9.31
C ILE A 373 21.80 -13.20 -9.12
N ASN A 374 23.06 -13.01 -9.53
CA ASN A 374 23.73 -11.71 -9.44
C ASN A 374 23.09 -10.68 -10.37
N ASP A 375 22.74 -11.05 -11.60
CA ASP A 375 22.02 -10.20 -12.55
C ASP A 375 20.64 -9.79 -12.03
N LEU A 376 19.91 -10.73 -11.43
CA LEU A 376 18.62 -10.46 -10.80
C LEU A 376 18.76 -9.53 -9.60
N LYS A 377 19.79 -9.71 -8.76
CA LYS A 377 20.11 -8.81 -7.65
C LYS A 377 20.44 -7.40 -8.14
N ASN A 378 21.23 -7.28 -9.21
CA ASN A 378 21.55 -6.00 -9.82
C ASN A 378 20.31 -5.32 -10.40
N THR A 379 19.45 -6.07 -11.10
CA THR A 379 18.19 -5.58 -11.65
C THR A 379 17.25 -5.09 -10.55
N LEU A 380 17.15 -5.82 -9.44
CA LEU A 380 16.38 -5.41 -8.26
C LEU A 380 16.96 -4.18 -7.56
N ARG A 381 18.28 -4.02 -7.55
CA ARG A 381 18.93 -2.82 -7.00
C ARG A 381 18.61 -1.60 -7.85
N VAL A 382 18.81 -1.68 -9.16
CA VAL A 382 18.47 -0.61 -10.10
C VAL A 382 16.98 -0.26 -10.03
N GLY A 383 16.10 -1.26 -9.93
CA GLY A 383 14.67 -1.03 -9.75
C GLY A 383 14.30 -0.32 -8.43
N ARG A 384 15.03 -0.61 -7.35
CA ARG A 384 14.87 0.10 -6.06
C ARG A 384 15.35 1.55 -6.13
N GLU A 385 16.53 1.77 -6.70
CA GLU A 385 17.09 3.11 -6.92
C GLU A 385 16.12 3.96 -7.75
N PHE A 386 15.62 3.42 -8.87
CA PHE A 386 14.63 4.10 -9.71
C PHE A 386 13.34 4.45 -8.95
N LYS A 387 12.85 3.55 -8.09
CA LYS A 387 11.67 3.80 -7.26
C LYS A 387 11.94 4.92 -6.25
N GLU A 388 13.10 4.90 -5.58
CA GLU A 388 13.48 5.94 -4.64
C GLU A 388 13.61 7.30 -5.32
N ASP A 389 14.22 7.36 -6.49
CA ASP A 389 14.36 8.59 -7.27
C ASP A 389 13.00 9.12 -7.74
N THR A 390 12.11 8.24 -8.18
CA THR A 390 10.74 8.61 -8.56
C THR A 390 9.95 9.16 -7.36
N LEU A 391 10.10 8.54 -6.18
CA LEU A 391 9.46 9.01 -4.95
C LEU A 391 10.00 10.38 -4.53
N LYS A 392 11.32 10.58 -4.57
CA LYS A 392 11.95 11.89 -4.31
C LYS A 392 11.44 12.94 -5.30
N TYR A 393 11.35 12.61 -6.58
CA TYR A 393 10.79 13.50 -7.60
C TYR A 393 9.33 13.88 -7.30
N LEU A 394 8.48 12.91 -6.94
CA LEU A 394 7.09 13.15 -6.58
C LEU A 394 6.95 14.02 -5.33
N GLN A 395 7.78 13.78 -4.30
CA GLN A 395 7.83 14.59 -3.09
C GLN A 395 8.25 16.03 -3.41
N ASN A 396 9.36 16.20 -4.15
CA ASN A 396 9.83 17.52 -4.56
C ASN A 396 8.79 18.27 -5.39
N ARG A 397 8.11 17.57 -6.31
CA ARG A 397 7.02 18.13 -7.11
C ARG A 397 5.84 18.57 -6.22
N ALA A 398 5.41 17.73 -5.28
CA ALA A 398 4.33 18.04 -4.36
C ALA A 398 4.68 19.25 -3.47
N THR A 399 5.90 19.30 -2.93
CA THR A 399 6.40 20.43 -2.15
C THR A 399 6.42 21.71 -3.00
N ALA A 400 6.89 21.64 -4.25
CA ALA A 400 6.87 22.79 -5.15
C ALA A 400 5.43 23.29 -5.42
N PHE A 401 4.48 22.38 -5.68
CA PHE A 401 3.07 22.74 -5.85
C PHE A 401 2.47 23.39 -4.60
N PHE A 402 2.78 22.85 -3.41
CA PHE A 402 2.33 23.44 -2.15
C PHE A 402 2.91 24.84 -1.96
N MET A 403 4.22 25.03 -2.20
CA MET A 403 4.88 26.34 -2.12
C MET A 403 4.32 27.33 -3.14
N MET A 404 4.00 26.89 -4.36
CA MET A 404 3.33 27.73 -5.36
C MET A 404 1.93 28.12 -4.89
N ARG A 405 1.14 27.17 -4.36
CA ARG A 405 -0.21 27.46 -3.86
C ARG A 405 -0.18 28.48 -2.72
N VAL A 406 0.69 28.27 -1.73
CA VAL A 406 0.83 29.17 -0.58
C VAL A 406 1.32 30.55 -1.01
N SER A 407 2.28 30.63 -1.93
CA SER A 407 2.80 31.92 -2.40
C SER A 407 1.76 32.71 -3.22
N ILE A 408 1.00 32.05 -4.10
CA ILE A 408 -0.09 32.69 -4.86
C ILE A 408 -1.22 33.11 -3.90
N TRP A 409 -1.53 32.31 -2.88
CA TRP A 409 -2.50 32.68 -1.86
C TRP A 409 -2.06 33.90 -1.04
N ASN A 410 -0.78 33.94 -0.63
CA ASN A 410 -0.21 35.11 0.04
C ASN A 410 -0.35 36.37 -0.83
N LEU A 411 -0.11 36.27 -2.15
CA LEU A 411 -0.35 37.38 -3.09
C LEU A 411 -1.83 37.79 -3.15
N LEU A 412 -2.75 36.83 -3.12
CA LEU A 412 -4.19 37.12 -3.08
C LEU A 412 -4.58 37.87 -1.80
N GLU A 413 -4.01 37.50 -0.66
CA GLU A 413 -4.24 38.12 0.65
C GLU A 413 -3.62 39.53 0.71
N ILE A 414 -2.44 39.76 0.13
CA ILE A 414 -1.88 41.12 -0.02
C ILE A 414 -2.81 42.00 -0.87
N LEU A 415 -3.41 41.43 -1.92
CA LEU A 415 -4.34 42.12 -2.83
C LEU A 415 -5.80 42.08 -2.35
N ARG A 416 -6.03 41.76 -1.07
CA ARG A 416 -7.36 41.58 -0.50
C ARG A 416 -8.30 42.76 -0.69
N HIS A 417 -7.78 43.99 -0.60
CA HIS A 417 -8.56 45.22 -0.72
C HIS A 417 -8.70 45.75 -2.16
N VAL A 418 -8.02 45.12 -3.11
CA VAL A 418 -8.08 45.51 -4.53
C VAL A 418 -9.36 44.95 -5.15
N ASP A 419 -10.13 45.82 -5.82
CA ASP A 419 -11.36 45.46 -6.56
C ASP A 419 -12.55 44.97 -5.70
N ARG A 420 -12.58 45.32 -4.40
CA ARG A 420 -13.66 44.92 -3.50
C ARG A 420 -14.57 46.10 -3.17
N GLN A 421 -15.88 45.91 -3.32
CA GLN A 421 -16.87 46.88 -2.83
C GLN A 421 -16.89 46.86 -1.29
N PRO A 422 -17.01 48.02 -0.62
CA PRO A 422 -17.11 48.08 0.84
C PRO A 422 -18.40 47.41 1.30
N THR A 423 -18.33 46.14 1.70
CA THR A 423 -19.46 45.44 2.31
C THR A 423 -19.46 45.76 3.80
N LYS A 424 -20.41 46.60 4.25
CA LYS A 424 -20.68 46.80 5.68
C LYS A 424 -21.19 45.47 6.25
N ARG A 425 -20.38 44.75 7.04
CA ARG A 425 -20.87 43.58 7.78
C ARG A 425 -21.60 44.13 9.01
N ARG A 426 -22.92 43.96 9.06
CA ARG A 426 -23.69 44.19 10.30
C ARG A 426 -23.42 43.01 11.22
N THR A 427 -22.71 43.25 12.32
CA THR A 427 -22.50 42.20 13.33
C THR A 427 -23.74 42.17 14.22
N THR A 428 -24.54 41.11 14.12
CA THR A 428 -25.70 40.96 15.01
C THR A 428 -25.19 40.50 16.38
N TYR A 429 -25.10 41.42 17.33
CA TYR A 429 -24.69 41.09 18.69
C TYR A 429 -25.78 40.25 19.38
N PRO A 430 -25.45 39.08 19.96
CA PRO A 430 -26.42 38.21 20.60
C PRO A 430 -27.08 38.81 21.85
N ASN A 431 -26.46 39.79 22.49
CA ASN A 431 -26.93 40.39 23.73
C ASN A 431 -26.67 41.90 23.73
N SER A 432 -27.58 42.68 24.32
CA SER A 432 -27.48 44.14 24.46
C SER A 432 -26.22 44.58 25.21
N TYR A 433 -25.71 43.79 26.15
CA TYR A 433 -24.46 44.10 26.87
C TYR A 433 -23.20 44.04 25.99
N LEU A 434 -23.25 43.36 24.84
CA LEU A 434 -22.14 43.33 23.88
C LEU A 434 -22.16 44.52 22.92
N ARG A 435 -23.19 45.39 23.00
CA ARG A 435 -23.27 46.66 22.25
C ARG A 435 -22.58 47.83 22.94
N LEU A 436 -21.89 47.61 24.06
CA LEU A 436 -21.18 48.67 24.78
C LEU A 436 -20.12 49.33 23.88
N PRO A 437 -19.97 50.67 23.91
CA PRO A 437 -19.11 51.41 22.98
C PRO A 437 -17.68 50.85 22.87
N LEU A 438 -17.11 50.43 24.01
CA LEU A 438 -15.73 49.92 24.10
C LEU A 438 -15.55 48.46 23.65
N LEU A 439 -16.65 47.73 23.41
CA LEU A 439 -16.68 46.32 22.96
C LEU A 439 -17.24 46.16 21.54
N LYS A 440 -17.65 47.26 20.90
CA LYS A 440 -18.03 47.29 19.49
C LYS A 440 -16.76 47.02 18.65
N PHE A 441 -16.56 45.77 18.20
CA PHE A 441 -15.50 45.43 17.24
C PHE A 441 -15.66 46.16 15.90
N GLU A 442 -16.85 46.72 15.67
CA GLU A 442 -17.18 47.65 14.58
C GLU A 442 -16.53 49.02 14.72
N MET A 443 -15.97 49.43 15.87
CA MET A 443 -15.21 50.68 15.96
C MET A 443 -13.77 50.56 15.43
N TYR A 444 -13.28 49.33 15.21
CA TYR A 444 -11.98 49.08 14.58
C TYR A 444 -12.09 48.96 13.05
N ASN A 445 -12.90 49.82 12.41
CA ASN A 445 -13.16 49.83 10.97
C ASN A 445 -11.98 50.39 10.15
N MET A 446 -10.83 49.73 10.17
CA MET A 446 -9.84 49.89 9.11
C MET A 446 -10.05 48.82 8.04
N ARG A 447 -11.15 48.89 7.27
CA ARG A 447 -11.46 48.01 6.12
C ARG A 447 -11.10 46.52 6.32
N ALA A 448 -11.07 46.03 7.56
CA ALA A 448 -10.45 44.77 7.92
C ALA A 448 -11.51 43.69 7.73
N VAL A 449 -11.31 42.89 6.69
CA VAL A 449 -12.24 41.80 6.36
C VAL A 449 -11.65 40.50 6.92
N SER A 450 -12.48 39.51 7.27
CA SER A 450 -12.00 38.16 7.64
C SER A 450 -11.50 37.40 6.41
N PRO A 451 -10.34 36.71 6.40
CA PRO A 451 -9.84 35.96 5.25
C PRO A 451 -10.93 35.15 4.53
N GLU A 452 -10.92 35.16 3.20
CA GLU A 452 -11.86 34.33 2.43
C GLU A 452 -11.52 32.85 2.63
N ILE A 453 -12.55 32.00 2.52
CA ILE A 453 -12.39 30.55 2.68
C ILE A 453 -11.39 30.06 1.63
N PHE A 454 -10.52 29.15 2.04
CA PHE A 454 -9.41 28.67 1.24
C PHE A 454 -9.90 27.91 -0.01
N ASP A 455 -9.74 28.51 -1.19
CA ASP A 455 -9.93 27.81 -2.46
C ASP A 455 -8.75 26.85 -2.71
N GLU A 456 -9.03 25.60 -3.08
CA GLU A 456 -7.98 24.58 -3.28
C GLU A 456 -7.34 24.62 -4.69
N ASP A 457 -8.03 25.22 -5.66
CA ASP A 457 -7.65 25.22 -7.08
C ASP A 457 -6.74 26.40 -7.44
N ILE A 458 -5.48 26.10 -7.77
CA ILE A 458 -4.42 27.09 -8.08
C ILE A 458 -4.80 27.96 -9.29
N GLU A 459 -5.48 27.43 -10.30
CA GLU A 459 -5.80 28.19 -11.52
C GLU A 459 -6.82 29.29 -11.22
N ASN A 460 -7.80 29.01 -10.36
CA ASN A 460 -8.80 29.97 -9.93
C ASN A 460 -8.17 31.08 -9.08
N ILE A 461 -7.29 30.72 -8.13
CA ILE A 461 -6.56 31.70 -7.31
C ILE A 461 -5.69 32.58 -8.22
N LEU A 462 -4.95 31.97 -9.15
CA LEU A 462 -4.08 32.69 -10.08
C LEU A 462 -4.87 33.64 -10.99
N SER A 463 -6.03 33.23 -11.49
CA SER A 463 -6.89 34.09 -12.32
C SER A 463 -7.40 35.32 -11.54
N SER A 464 -7.75 35.12 -10.26
CA SER A 464 -8.18 36.17 -9.35
C SER A 464 -7.05 37.16 -9.04
N VAL A 465 -5.85 36.65 -8.75
CA VAL A 465 -4.64 37.46 -8.57
C VAL A 465 -4.32 38.27 -9.83
N LYS A 466 -4.32 37.64 -11.02
CA LYS A 466 -4.09 38.34 -12.30
C LYS A 466 -5.08 39.48 -12.52
N ARG A 467 -6.37 39.24 -12.28
CA ARG A 467 -7.42 40.26 -12.41
C ARG A 467 -7.19 41.44 -11.47
N LYS A 468 -6.87 41.16 -10.19
CA LYS A 468 -6.60 42.20 -9.18
C LYS A 468 -5.33 42.98 -9.49
N ILE A 469 -4.23 42.32 -9.83
CA ILE A 469 -2.97 42.98 -10.24
C ILE A 469 -3.19 43.85 -11.47
N TYR A 470 -3.92 43.36 -12.47
CA TYR A 470 -4.23 44.13 -13.67
C TYR A 470 -5.00 45.42 -13.34
N LYS A 471 -5.99 45.34 -12.44
CA LYS A 471 -6.74 46.53 -11.99
C LYS A 471 -5.88 47.50 -11.20
N LEU A 472 -5.02 46.99 -10.31
CA LEU A 472 -4.07 47.79 -9.56
C LEU A 472 -3.09 48.52 -10.50
N MET A 473 -2.46 47.79 -11.43
CA MET A 473 -1.51 48.34 -12.39
C MET A 473 -2.15 49.34 -13.35
N LYS A 474 -3.42 49.16 -13.71
CA LYS A 474 -4.17 50.15 -14.52
C LYS A 474 -4.40 51.46 -13.76
N GLN A 475 -4.52 51.41 -12.43
CA GLN A 475 -4.75 52.58 -11.59
C GLN A 475 -3.46 53.32 -11.19
N TYR A 476 -2.30 52.67 -11.30
CA TYR A 476 -0.99 53.29 -11.11
C TYR A 476 -0.41 53.74 -12.47
N PRO A 477 -0.51 55.03 -12.85
CA PRO A 477 0.29 55.54 -13.97
C PRO A 477 1.79 55.49 -13.62
N GLN A 478 2.64 55.32 -14.63
CA GLN A 478 4.09 55.11 -14.48
C GLN A 478 4.84 56.26 -13.79
N ASP A 479 4.24 57.45 -13.67
CA ASP A 479 4.77 58.58 -12.90
C ASP A 479 3.64 59.26 -12.13
N VAL A 480 3.56 59.02 -10.81
CA VAL A 480 2.69 59.80 -9.92
C VAL A 480 3.51 61.00 -9.42
N SER A 481 3.13 62.21 -9.84
CA SER A 481 3.74 63.45 -9.33
C SER A 481 3.57 63.53 -7.81
N PRO A 482 4.57 63.98 -7.03
CA PRO A 482 4.47 64.10 -5.57
C PRO A 482 3.25 64.92 -5.13
N THR A 483 2.89 65.95 -5.89
CA THR A 483 1.67 66.76 -5.66
C THR A 483 0.37 65.98 -5.85
N THR A 484 0.32 65.04 -6.79
CA THR A 484 -0.86 64.16 -6.96
C THR A 484 -0.93 63.07 -5.90
N ALA A 485 0.21 62.66 -5.33
CA ALA A 485 0.25 61.72 -4.21
C ALA A 485 -0.27 62.37 -2.92
N GLU A 486 0.17 63.61 -2.63
CA GLU A 486 -0.34 64.40 -1.48
C GLU A 486 -1.83 64.69 -1.60
N ALA A 487 -2.31 65.11 -2.78
CA ALA A 487 -3.73 65.34 -3.01
C ALA A 487 -4.58 64.06 -2.85
N ASN A 488 -4.05 62.90 -3.25
CA ASN A 488 -4.73 61.62 -3.04
C ASN A 488 -4.70 61.18 -1.57
N ALA A 489 -3.62 61.49 -0.83
CA ALA A 489 -3.52 61.21 0.61
C ALA A 489 -4.48 62.10 1.42
N GLU A 490 -4.58 63.38 1.09
CA GLU A 490 -5.56 64.29 1.67
C GLU A 490 -6.98 63.85 1.34
N ARG A 491 -7.25 63.48 0.09
CA ARG A 491 -8.57 62.97 -0.30
C ARG A 491 -8.94 61.68 0.43
N TYR A 492 -7.99 60.76 0.59
CA TYR A 492 -8.20 59.57 1.42
C TYR A 492 -8.46 59.93 2.88
N HIS A 493 -7.75 60.92 3.42
CA HIS A 493 -7.92 61.37 4.80
C HIS A 493 -9.30 62.03 5.02
N VAL A 494 -9.74 62.85 4.08
CA VAL A 494 -11.09 63.46 4.10
C VAL A 494 -12.18 62.40 3.94
N ASP A 495 -12.04 61.47 2.99
CA ASP A 495 -12.98 60.36 2.81
C ASP A 495 -13.02 59.44 4.06
N TYR A 496 -11.88 59.29 4.75
CA TYR A 496 -11.80 58.55 6.01
C TYR A 496 -12.55 59.24 7.15
N LEU A 497 -12.35 60.56 7.31
CA LEU A 497 -13.08 61.36 8.30
C LEU A 497 -14.59 61.38 8.01
N ALA A 498 -14.99 61.56 6.75
CA ALA A 498 -16.40 61.48 6.35
C ALA A 498 -17.03 60.10 6.63
N SER A 499 -16.26 59.02 6.54
CA SER A 499 -16.74 57.68 6.89
C SER A 499 -16.92 57.45 8.39
N LEU A 500 -16.29 58.25 9.25
CA LEU A 500 -16.52 58.27 10.70
C LEU A 500 -17.80 59.06 11.04
N ASP A 501 -18.02 60.19 10.36
CA ASP A 501 -19.21 61.04 10.57
C ASP A 501 -20.53 60.33 10.16
N GLU A 502 -20.53 59.55 9.06
CA GLU A 502 -21.69 58.72 8.66
C GLU A 502 -22.06 57.63 9.69
N GLN A 503 -21.20 57.30 10.65
CA GLN A 503 -21.49 56.31 11.69
C GLN A 503 -22.14 56.91 12.94
N GLU A 504 -21.90 58.19 13.24
CA GLU A 504 -22.56 58.89 14.35
C GLU A 504 -24.06 59.11 14.06
N GLU A 505 -24.43 59.48 12.83
CA GLU A 505 -25.84 59.70 12.45
C GLU A 505 -26.72 58.44 12.49
N ILE A 506 -26.14 57.23 12.44
CA ILE A 506 -26.89 55.97 12.53
C ILE A 506 -27.11 55.51 13.99
N ASP A 507 -26.26 55.92 14.93
CA ASP A 507 -26.39 55.55 16.35
C ASP A 507 -27.50 56.36 17.06
N ASP A 508 -27.87 57.54 16.56
CA ASP A 508 -28.93 58.40 17.12
C ASP A 508 -30.37 57.96 16.77
N ASP A 509 -30.58 57.31 15.61
CA ASP A 509 -31.91 56.87 15.16
C ASP A 509 -32.35 55.52 15.79
N ALA A 510 -31.52 54.96 16.68
CA ALA A 510 -31.84 53.79 17.51
C ALA A 510 -32.24 54.17 18.95
N GLY A 511 -32.46 55.45 19.23
CA GLY A 511 -33.07 55.93 20.46
C GLY A 511 -34.60 55.77 20.46
N ALA A 512 -35.13 55.11 21.49
CA ALA A 512 -36.56 55.00 21.84
C ALA A 512 -37.41 53.95 21.11
N GLN A 513 -37.14 52.66 21.36
CA GLN A 513 -38.22 51.68 21.52
C GLN A 513 -38.00 50.90 22.82
N GLY A 514 -38.81 51.22 23.84
CA GLY A 514 -38.86 50.47 25.08
C GLY A 514 -39.28 49.02 24.81
N ALA A 515 -38.43 48.07 25.18
CA ALA A 515 -38.78 46.65 25.13
C ALA A 515 -39.77 46.33 26.27
N PRO A 516 -40.88 45.61 26.01
CA PRO A 516 -41.77 45.10 27.06
C PRO A 516 -41.03 44.06 27.92
N GLU A 517 -41.26 44.11 29.23
CA GLU A 517 -40.55 43.33 30.26
C GLU A 517 -40.81 41.80 30.23
N ASP A 518 -41.63 41.30 29.30
CA ASP A 518 -42.13 39.92 29.32
C ASP A 518 -41.39 38.92 28.40
N ASP A 519 -40.39 39.34 27.62
CA ASP A 519 -39.71 38.45 26.65
C ASP A 519 -38.35 37.88 27.12
N LEU A 520 -38.04 38.00 28.42
CA LEU A 520 -36.77 37.51 29.01
C LEU A 520 -36.71 35.99 29.25
N LEU A 521 -37.78 35.25 28.94
CA LEU A 521 -37.84 33.80 29.17
C LEU A 521 -37.71 32.95 27.89
N GLN A 522 -37.82 33.54 26.69
CA GLN A 522 -37.68 32.79 25.43
C GLN A 522 -36.28 32.82 24.79
N GLU A 523 -35.38 33.73 25.20
CA GLU A 523 -34.01 33.82 24.65
C GLU A 523 -33.06 32.67 25.08
N SER A 524 -33.52 31.72 25.89
CA SER A 524 -32.69 30.68 26.49
C SER A 524 -32.37 29.47 25.59
N LYS A 525 -32.89 29.41 24.35
CA LYS A 525 -32.66 28.26 23.45
C LYS A 525 -31.59 28.43 22.37
N ALA A 526 -31.14 29.65 22.05
CA ALA A 526 -30.25 29.86 20.91
C ALA A 526 -28.75 29.89 21.26
N MET A 527 -28.35 30.13 22.51
CA MET A 527 -26.94 30.21 22.92
C MET A 527 -26.69 29.55 24.28
N ALA A 528 -26.69 28.21 24.32
CA ALA A 528 -26.47 27.43 25.55
C ALA A 528 -25.05 27.53 26.14
N THR A 529 -24.10 28.16 25.44
CA THR A 529 -22.68 28.19 25.80
C THR A 529 -22.24 29.45 26.55
N VAL A 530 -23.06 30.51 26.59
CA VAL A 530 -22.69 31.78 27.24
C VAL A 530 -23.65 32.08 28.40
N PRO A 531 -23.22 31.92 29.67
CA PRO A 531 -24.08 32.12 30.83
C PRO A 531 -24.53 33.59 30.99
N SER A 532 -25.80 33.81 31.32
CA SER A 532 -26.32 35.15 31.55
C SER A 532 -25.82 35.74 32.88
N ARG A 533 -25.82 37.07 33.05
CA ARG A 533 -25.35 37.74 34.29
C ARG A 533 -26.02 37.21 35.56
N LYS A 534 -27.31 36.84 35.50
CA LYS A 534 -28.04 36.26 36.64
C LYS A 534 -27.53 34.85 36.96
N GLN A 535 -27.19 34.06 35.94
CA GLN A 535 -26.57 32.74 36.07
C GLN A 535 -25.13 32.84 36.57
N ILE A 536 -24.32 33.78 36.06
CA ILE A 536 -22.97 34.04 36.56
C ILE A 536 -23.03 34.46 38.03
N LYS A 537 -23.92 35.39 38.40
CA LYS A 537 -24.06 35.85 39.79
C LYS A 537 -24.52 34.72 40.72
N ALA A 538 -25.42 33.85 40.25
CA ALA A 538 -25.84 32.66 41.00
C ALA A 538 -24.72 31.62 41.13
N GLN A 539 -23.94 31.37 40.07
CA GLN A 539 -22.79 30.47 40.10
C GLN A 539 -21.66 31.00 40.99
N SER A 540 -21.35 32.30 40.92
CA SER A 540 -20.36 32.94 41.79
C SER A 540 -20.80 32.93 43.26
N ALA A 541 -22.07 33.19 43.55
CA ALA A 541 -22.60 33.10 44.91
C ALA A 541 -22.50 31.66 45.45
N LYS A 542 -22.84 30.67 44.62
CA LYS A 542 -22.73 29.24 44.98
C LYS A 542 -21.28 28.80 45.23
N LEU A 543 -20.35 29.31 44.43
CA LEU A 543 -18.91 29.04 44.59
C LEU A 543 -18.37 29.68 45.88
N MET A 544 -18.82 30.89 46.23
CA MET A 544 -18.49 31.53 47.50
C MET A 544 -19.07 30.78 48.71
N GLU A 545 -20.30 30.25 48.62
CA GLU A 545 -20.87 29.38 49.66
C GLU A 545 -20.12 28.05 49.80
N GLU A 546 -19.69 27.44 48.69
CA GLU A 546 -18.88 26.21 48.70
C GLU A 546 -17.50 26.45 49.32
N ILE A 547 -16.86 27.59 49.03
CA ILE A 547 -15.60 27.99 49.67
C ILE A 547 -15.81 28.27 51.17
N ALA A 548 -16.89 28.95 51.55
CA ALA A 548 -17.20 29.22 52.96
C ALA A 548 -17.40 27.92 53.75
N LYS A 549 -18.08 26.92 53.17
CA LYS A 549 -18.25 25.58 53.75
C LYS A 549 -16.98 24.72 53.81
N GLN A 550 -15.92 25.09 53.11
CA GLN A 550 -14.61 24.42 53.17
C GLN A 550 -13.66 25.07 54.19
N ILE A 551 -13.99 26.27 54.66
CA ILE A 551 -13.18 27.04 55.61
C ILE A 551 -13.74 26.91 57.05
N GLU A 552 -15.02 26.59 57.21
CA GLU A 552 -15.56 25.95 58.43
C GLU A 552 -15.23 24.45 58.47
#